data_AF-A0A1A8FF40-F1
#
_entry.id   AF-A0A1A8FF40-F1
#
_cell.length_a   1.000
_cell.length_b   1.000
_cell.length_c   1.000
_cell.angle_alpha   90.00
_cell.angle_beta   90.00
_cell.angle_gamma   90.00
#
_symmetry.space_group_name_H-M   'P 1'
#
loop_
_entity.id
_entity.type
_entity.pdbx_description
1 polymer ?
#
loop_
_entity_poly.entity_id
_entity_poly.type
_entity_poly.pdbx_seq_one_letter_code
_entity_poly.pdbx_strand_id
1 'polypeptide(L)'
;KSWFLVDFVSSIPVDYIFLMVDSLDSEVYRTARALRIVRFTKILSLLRLLRLSRLIRYIHQWEEIFHMTYDLASAMVRIVNLIGMMLLLCHWDGCLQFLVPMLQDFPSDCWVSKNLMVNDTWGVQYSYALFKAMSHMLCIGYGAQAPEGMTDVWLTMLSMIVGATCYAMFIGHATALIQSLDSSRRQYQEKYKQVEQYMSFHKLPADMRQRIHDYYEHRYQGKM
;
A
#
# COMPACT_ATOMS: atom_id res chain seq x y z
N LYS A 1 2.53 -23.55 14.26
CA LYS A 1 1.27 -23.78 15.02
C LYS A 1 0.40 -22.52 15.19
N SER A 2 0.84 -21.28 14.90
CA SER A 2 0.02 -20.06 15.15
C SER A 2 -0.98 -19.68 14.05
N TRP A 3 -0.71 -19.97 12.77
CA TRP A 3 -1.50 -19.44 11.64
C TRP A 3 -2.78 -20.22 11.28
N PHE A 4 -3.00 -21.37 11.92
CA PHE A 4 -4.10 -22.27 11.58
C PHE A 4 -5.47 -21.61 11.73
N LEU A 5 -5.71 -20.84 12.81
CA LEU A 5 -6.99 -20.17 13.05
C LEU A 5 -7.34 -19.14 11.97
N VAL A 6 -6.38 -18.29 11.58
CA VAL A 6 -6.58 -17.26 10.55
C VAL A 6 -6.81 -17.91 9.18
N ASP A 7 -6.04 -18.94 8.85
CA ASP A 7 -6.19 -19.66 7.59
C ASP A 7 -7.52 -20.44 7.53
N PHE A 8 -7.97 -21.00 8.65
CA PHE A 8 -9.24 -21.72 8.76
C PHE A 8 -10.45 -20.78 8.60
N VAL A 9 -10.51 -19.71 9.40
CA VAL A 9 -11.63 -18.74 9.35
C VAL A 9 -11.72 -18.08 7.97
N SER A 10 -10.59 -17.78 7.34
CA SER A 10 -10.57 -17.16 6.00
C SER A 10 -10.93 -18.13 4.87
N SER A 11 -10.82 -19.44 5.08
CA SER A 11 -11.12 -20.46 4.06
C SER A 11 -12.57 -20.93 4.09
N ILE A 12 -13.25 -20.79 5.23
CA ILE A 12 -14.65 -21.20 5.38
C ILE A 12 -15.58 -20.17 4.73
N PRO A 13 -16.57 -20.59 3.92
CA PRO A 13 -17.60 -19.71 3.37
C PRO A 13 -18.66 -19.38 4.44
N VAL A 14 -18.26 -18.62 5.47
CA VAL A 14 -19.08 -18.30 6.65
C VAL A 14 -20.39 -17.61 6.26
N ASP A 15 -20.37 -16.81 5.19
CA ASP A 15 -21.54 -16.16 4.61
C ASP A 15 -22.57 -17.15 4.06
N TYR A 16 -22.13 -18.18 3.33
CA TYR A 16 -23.03 -19.22 2.80
C TYR A 16 -23.59 -20.13 3.89
N ILE A 17 -22.77 -20.45 4.90
CA ILE A 17 -23.21 -21.25 6.06
C ILE A 17 -24.28 -20.49 6.83
N PHE A 18 -24.08 -19.19 7.06
CA PHE A 18 -25.05 -18.36 7.75
C PHE A 18 -26.36 -18.21 6.96
N LEU A 19 -26.29 -18.01 5.64
CA LEU A 19 -27.47 -17.98 4.78
C LEU A 19 -28.23 -19.31 4.76
N MET A 20 -27.53 -20.45 4.76
CA MET A 20 -28.14 -21.77 4.87
C MET A 20 -28.85 -21.97 6.22
N VAL A 21 -28.23 -21.55 7.34
CA VAL A 21 -28.83 -21.64 8.67
C VAL A 21 -30.06 -20.74 8.80
N ASP A 22 -30.02 -19.53 8.24
CA ASP A 22 -31.17 -18.61 8.25
C ASP A 22 -32.31 -19.09 7.34
N SER A 23 -32.00 -19.79 6.24
CA SER A 23 -33.01 -20.39 5.35
C SER A 23 -33.83 -21.52 5.99
N LEU A 24 -33.37 -22.06 7.13
CA LEU A 24 -34.08 -23.08 7.89
C LEU A 24 -35.13 -22.48 8.87
N ASP A 25 -35.04 -21.18 9.18
CA ASP A 25 -35.99 -20.50 10.05
C ASP A 25 -37.17 -19.98 9.22
N SER A 26 -38.33 -20.64 9.37
CA SER A 26 -39.54 -20.31 8.61
C SER A 26 -40.25 -19.07 9.17
N GLU A 27 -40.74 -18.24 8.24
CA GLU A 27 -41.75 -17.18 8.34
C GLU A 27 -41.88 -16.42 9.69
N VAL A 28 -41.51 -15.12 9.72
CA VAL A 28 -42.31 -14.00 10.31
C VAL A 28 -41.52 -12.69 10.54
N TYR A 29 -40.18 -12.64 10.52
CA TYR A 29 -39.43 -11.38 10.82
C TYR A 29 -38.84 -10.65 9.59
N ARG A 30 -39.58 -10.62 8.47
CA ARG A 30 -39.04 -10.66 7.10
C ARG A 30 -38.40 -9.40 6.47
N THR A 31 -38.42 -8.20 7.05
CA THR A 31 -37.87 -7.01 6.34
C THR A 31 -36.77 -6.28 7.10
N ALA A 32 -37.02 -5.80 8.32
CA ALA A 32 -36.02 -5.08 9.11
C ALA A 32 -34.90 -5.98 9.69
N ARG A 33 -35.20 -7.27 9.92
CA ARG A 33 -34.20 -8.27 10.32
C ARG A 33 -33.41 -8.75 9.11
N ALA A 34 -34.09 -8.97 7.98
CA ALA A 34 -33.47 -9.38 6.71
C ALA A 34 -32.43 -8.36 6.21
N LEU A 35 -32.73 -7.05 6.28
CA LEU A 35 -31.75 -6.00 5.93
C LEU A 35 -30.51 -6.04 6.84
N ARG A 36 -30.69 -6.20 8.16
CA ARG A 36 -29.57 -6.37 9.10
C ARG A 36 -28.76 -7.64 8.79
N ILE A 37 -29.42 -8.75 8.52
CA ILE A 37 -28.80 -10.04 8.17
C ILE A 37 -27.96 -9.92 6.90
N VAL A 38 -28.46 -9.25 5.85
CA VAL A 38 -27.70 -8.97 4.61
C VAL A 38 -26.50 -8.05 4.87
N ARG A 39 -26.61 -7.09 5.79
CA ARG A 39 -25.46 -6.26 6.20
C ARG A 39 -24.40 -7.09 6.95
N PHE A 40 -24.84 -7.96 7.85
CA PHE A 40 -23.96 -8.88 8.58
C PHE A 40 -23.27 -9.89 7.65
N THR A 41 -23.96 -10.44 6.66
CA THR A 41 -23.35 -11.38 5.69
C THR A 41 -22.28 -10.68 4.84
N LYS A 42 -22.51 -9.43 4.43
CA LYS A 42 -21.49 -8.62 3.74
C LYS A 42 -20.26 -8.38 4.61
N ILE A 43 -20.42 -8.05 5.89
CA ILE A 43 -19.29 -7.91 6.83
C ILE A 43 -18.54 -9.24 7.00
N LEU A 44 -19.26 -10.36 7.16
CA LEU A 44 -18.66 -11.69 7.28
C LEU A 44 -17.89 -12.10 6.02
N SER A 45 -18.35 -11.68 4.83
CA SER A 45 -17.62 -11.94 3.58
C SER A 45 -16.25 -11.24 3.53
N LEU A 46 -16.05 -10.15 4.29
CA LEU A 46 -14.76 -9.48 4.42
C LEU A 46 -13.74 -10.30 5.23
N LEU A 47 -14.16 -11.35 5.96
CA LEU A 47 -13.23 -12.29 6.60
C LEU A 47 -12.34 -13.00 5.57
N ARG A 48 -12.75 -13.04 4.30
CA ARG A 48 -11.92 -13.53 3.19
C ARG A 48 -10.71 -12.63 2.93
N LEU A 49 -10.73 -11.36 3.34
CA LEU A 49 -9.57 -10.46 3.24
C LEU A 49 -8.41 -10.93 4.15
N LEU A 50 -8.69 -11.71 5.20
CA LEU A 50 -7.64 -12.32 6.05
C LEU A 50 -6.74 -13.29 5.27
N ARG A 51 -7.14 -13.72 4.07
CA ARG A 51 -6.29 -14.47 3.13
C ARG A 51 -5.07 -13.68 2.67
N LEU A 52 -5.07 -12.34 2.81
CA LEU A 52 -3.89 -11.51 2.54
C LEU A 52 -2.71 -11.91 3.41
N SER A 53 -2.94 -12.42 4.63
CA SER A 53 -1.87 -12.97 5.46
C SER A 53 -1.11 -14.10 4.77
N ARG A 54 -1.78 -14.93 3.96
CA ARG A 54 -1.15 -15.98 3.15
C ARG A 54 -0.36 -15.37 2.00
N LEU A 55 -0.92 -14.39 1.31
CA LEU A 55 -0.24 -13.71 0.20
C LEU A 55 1.05 -13.03 0.67
N ILE A 56 1.03 -12.33 1.82
CA ILE A 56 2.22 -11.72 2.41
C ILE A 56 3.28 -12.78 2.74
N ARG A 57 2.88 -13.92 3.33
CA ARG A 57 3.81 -15.03 3.62
C ARG A 57 4.42 -15.60 2.34
N TYR A 58 3.61 -15.82 1.30
CA TYR A 58 4.12 -16.27 0.01
C TYR A 58 5.10 -15.25 -0.56
N ILE A 59 4.74 -13.97 -0.62
CA ILE A 59 5.63 -12.91 -1.12
C ILE A 59 6.96 -12.92 -0.37
N HIS A 60 6.94 -13.02 0.96
CA HIS A 60 8.16 -13.04 1.75
C HIS A 60 9.03 -14.27 1.49
N GLN A 61 8.40 -15.45 1.35
CA GLN A 61 9.11 -16.69 1.03
C GLN A 61 9.71 -16.66 -0.39
N TRP A 62 8.99 -16.06 -1.35
CA TRP A 62 9.52 -15.80 -2.70
C TRP A 62 10.66 -14.79 -2.67
N GLU A 63 10.53 -13.72 -1.89
CA GLU A 63 11.55 -12.70 -1.72
C GLU A 63 12.85 -13.29 -1.15
N GLU A 64 12.78 -14.18 -0.16
CA GLU A 64 13.94 -14.92 0.37
C GLU A 64 14.63 -15.79 -0.70
N ILE A 65 13.85 -16.48 -1.54
CA ILE A 65 14.38 -17.32 -2.63
C ILE A 65 15.08 -16.45 -3.70
N PHE A 66 14.49 -15.31 -4.07
CA PHE A 66 15.08 -14.39 -5.07
C PHE A 66 16.28 -13.61 -4.52
N HIS A 67 16.30 -13.30 -3.21
CA HIS A 67 17.43 -12.62 -2.57
C HIS A 67 18.74 -13.38 -2.71
N MET A 68 18.71 -14.71 -2.72
CA MET A 68 19.89 -15.56 -2.84
C MET A 68 20.51 -15.58 -4.25
N THR A 69 19.81 -15.08 -5.27
CA THR A 69 20.24 -15.20 -6.68
C THR A 69 20.56 -13.88 -7.37
N TYR A 70 19.96 -12.74 -6.96
CA TYR A 70 20.13 -11.46 -7.66
C TYR A 70 19.94 -10.21 -6.77
N ASP A 71 21.04 -9.63 -6.26
CA ASP A 71 20.99 -8.46 -5.36
C ASP A 71 20.28 -7.22 -5.94
N LEU A 72 20.53 -6.88 -7.22
CA LEU A 72 19.86 -5.75 -7.87
C LEU A 72 18.38 -6.04 -8.16
N ALA A 73 18.06 -7.30 -8.49
CA ALA A 73 16.70 -7.71 -8.75
C ALA A 73 15.87 -7.74 -7.44
N SER A 74 16.49 -8.02 -6.29
CA SER A 74 15.81 -7.95 -5.00
C SER A 74 15.25 -6.55 -4.71
N ALA A 75 16.04 -5.49 -4.90
CA ALA A 75 15.58 -4.12 -4.67
C ALA A 75 14.41 -3.73 -5.60
N MET A 76 14.43 -4.21 -6.85
CA MET A 76 13.35 -4.05 -7.82
C MET A 76 12.10 -4.86 -7.45
N VAL A 77 12.26 -6.11 -7.01
CA VAL A 77 11.14 -6.95 -6.55
C VAL A 77 10.45 -6.32 -5.34
N ARG A 78 11.21 -5.76 -4.40
CA ARG A 78 10.68 -5.05 -3.22
C ARG A 78 9.80 -3.86 -3.60
N ILE A 79 10.24 -3.02 -4.53
CA ILE A 79 9.43 -1.85 -4.94
C ILE A 79 8.17 -2.28 -5.70
N VAL A 80 8.26 -3.31 -6.55
CA VAL A 80 7.09 -3.85 -7.27
C VAL A 80 6.07 -4.46 -6.30
N ASN A 81 6.52 -5.24 -5.32
CA ASN A 81 5.65 -5.81 -4.28
C ASN A 81 4.98 -4.71 -3.45
N LEU A 82 5.72 -3.65 -3.12
CA LEU A 82 5.19 -2.50 -2.39
C LEU A 82 4.11 -1.77 -3.21
N ILE A 83 4.36 -1.51 -4.50
CA ILE A 83 3.36 -0.91 -5.40
C ILE A 83 2.11 -1.79 -5.46
N GLY A 84 2.27 -3.11 -5.60
CA GLY A 84 1.16 -4.06 -5.58
C GLY A 84 0.34 -3.99 -4.28
N MET A 85 1.02 -3.92 -3.13
CA MET A 85 0.36 -3.77 -1.82
C MET A 85 -0.37 -2.43 -1.70
N MET A 86 0.23 -1.33 -2.17
CA MET A 86 -0.40 -0.01 -2.17
C MET A 86 -1.67 0.02 -3.03
N LEU A 87 -1.63 -0.57 -4.23
CA LEU A 87 -2.81 -0.67 -5.10
C LEU A 87 -3.93 -1.49 -4.45
N LEU A 88 -3.58 -2.60 -3.79
CA LEU A 88 -4.55 -3.43 -3.08
C LEU A 88 -5.20 -2.67 -1.90
N LEU A 89 -4.39 -1.98 -1.10
CA LEU A 89 -4.88 -1.16 0.01
C LEU A 89 -5.75 -0.01 -0.49
N CYS A 90 -5.37 0.65 -1.58
CA CYS A 90 -6.17 1.69 -2.22
C CYS A 90 -7.52 1.15 -2.71
N HIS A 91 -7.54 -0.05 -3.30
CA HIS A 91 -8.78 -0.72 -3.71
C HIS A 91 -9.68 -1.02 -2.50
N TRP A 92 -9.12 -1.59 -1.43
CA TRP A 92 -9.87 -1.89 -0.21
C TRP A 92 -10.40 -0.65 0.48
N ASP A 93 -9.61 0.41 0.54
CA ASP A 93 -10.02 1.68 1.10
C ASP A 93 -11.17 2.30 0.28
N GLY A 94 -11.07 2.29 -1.05
CA GLY A 94 -12.17 2.73 -1.94
C GLY A 94 -13.44 1.92 -1.73
N CYS A 95 -13.33 0.60 -1.66
CA CYS A 95 -14.45 -0.28 -1.35
C CYS A 95 -15.05 0.01 0.04
N LEU A 96 -14.22 0.24 1.07
CA LEU A 96 -14.66 0.57 2.42
C LEU A 96 -15.41 1.91 2.46
N GLN A 97 -14.89 2.92 1.77
CA GLN A 97 -15.50 4.25 1.69
C GLN A 97 -16.89 4.25 1.03
N PHE A 98 -17.16 3.31 0.12
CA PHE A 98 -18.49 3.12 -0.45
C PHE A 98 -19.36 2.16 0.38
N LEU A 99 -18.76 1.12 0.95
CA LEU A 99 -19.46 0.10 1.73
C LEU A 99 -20.12 0.69 2.98
N VAL A 100 -19.46 1.57 3.72
CA VAL A 100 -20.02 2.09 4.97
C VAL A 100 -21.29 2.94 4.74
N PRO A 101 -21.32 3.91 3.81
CA PRO A 101 -22.56 4.59 3.44
C PRO A 101 -23.65 3.63 2.95
N MET A 102 -23.29 2.59 2.18
CA MET A 102 -24.25 1.56 1.75
C MET A 102 -24.86 0.79 2.93
N LEU A 103 -24.08 0.51 3.99
CA LEU A 103 -24.58 -0.14 5.22
C LEU A 103 -25.47 0.79 6.07
N GLN A 104 -25.41 2.10 5.84
CA GLN A 104 -26.23 3.12 6.51
C GLN A 104 -27.44 3.58 5.66
N ASP A 105 -27.73 2.88 4.56
CA ASP A 105 -28.78 3.27 3.59
C ASP A 105 -28.58 4.66 2.98
N PHE A 106 -27.33 5.04 2.71
CA PHE A 106 -26.94 6.30 2.05
C PHE A 106 -27.55 7.55 2.72
N PRO A 107 -27.12 7.89 3.96
CA PRO A 107 -27.67 9.05 4.66
C PRO A 107 -27.37 10.35 3.89
N SER A 108 -28.18 11.39 4.09
CA SER A 108 -28.11 12.63 3.28
C SER A 108 -26.79 13.40 3.43
N ASP A 109 -26.05 13.17 4.51
CA ASP A 109 -24.77 13.79 4.84
C ASP A 109 -23.56 13.02 4.29
N CYS A 110 -23.76 11.83 3.69
CA CYS A 110 -22.67 11.07 3.09
C CYS A 110 -22.26 11.58 1.70
N TRP A 111 -21.01 11.32 1.33
CA TRP A 111 -20.45 11.73 0.04
C TRP A 111 -21.23 11.20 -1.17
N VAL A 112 -21.83 10.00 -1.08
CA VAL A 112 -22.58 9.38 -2.20
C VAL A 112 -23.87 10.15 -2.48
N SER A 113 -24.64 10.44 -1.43
CA SER A 113 -25.91 11.16 -1.52
C SER A 113 -25.70 12.62 -1.92
N LYS A 114 -24.68 13.28 -1.37
CA LYS A 114 -24.36 14.67 -1.73
C LYS A 114 -23.94 14.85 -3.18
N ASN A 115 -23.23 13.86 -3.73
CA ASN A 115 -22.81 13.91 -5.12
C ASN A 115 -23.87 13.35 -6.08
N LEU A 116 -25.07 13.03 -5.58
CA LEU A 116 -26.19 12.46 -6.33
C LEU A 116 -25.85 11.14 -7.06
N MET A 117 -24.88 10.38 -6.53
CA MET A 117 -24.37 9.15 -7.15
C MET A 117 -25.02 7.86 -6.66
N VAL A 118 -26.10 7.94 -5.87
CA VAL A 118 -26.77 6.76 -5.28
C VAL A 118 -27.33 5.83 -6.36
N ASN A 119 -27.87 6.40 -7.44
CA ASN A 119 -28.52 5.65 -8.52
C ASN A 119 -27.63 5.44 -9.76
N ASP A 120 -26.36 5.86 -9.69
CA ASP A 120 -25.42 5.70 -10.79
C ASP A 120 -24.97 4.25 -10.97
N THR A 121 -24.41 3.96 -12.14
CA THR A 121 -23.84 2.64 -12.42
C THR A 121 -22.70 2.32 -11.44
N TRP A 122 -22.57 1.03 -11.10
CA TRP A 122 -21.52 0.55 -10.18
C TRP A 122 -20.11 0.95 -10.63
N GLY A 123 -19.87 1.08 -11.94
CA GLY A 123 -18.59 1.48 -12.50
C GLY A 123 -18.24 2.94 -12.16
N VAL A 124 -19.21 3.84 -12.20
CA VAL A 124 -19.05 5.25 -11.82
C VAL A 124 -18.81 5.36 -10.31
N GLN A 125 -19.64 4.69 -9.51
CA GLN A 125 -19.53 4.67 -8.05
C GLN A 125 -18.16 4.12 -7.60
N TYR A 126 -17.74 2.99 -8.18
CA TYR A 126 -16.43 2.39 -7.88
C TYR A 126 -15.27 3.27 -8.30
N SER A 127 -15.32 3.83 -9.52
CA SER A 127 -14.24 4.69 -10.02
C SER A 127 -14.07 5.93 -9.15
N TYR A 128 -15.18 6.53 -8.72
CA TYR A 128 -15.15 7.69 -7.84
C TYR A 128 -14.68 7.33 -6.42
N ALA A 129 -15.14 6.21 -5.86
CA ALA A 129 -14.69 5.74 -4.56
C ALA A 129 -13.18 5.43 -4.56
N LEU A 130 -12.69 4.81 -5.65
CA LEU A 130 -11.27 4.55 -5.85
C LEU A 130 -10.47 5.85 -6.02
N PHE A 131 -10.99 6.82 -6.76
CA PHE A 131 -10.40 8.15 -6.88
C PHE A 131 -10.27 8.83 -5.50
N LYS A 132 -11.33 8.79 -4.68
CA LYS A 132 -11.32 9.35 -3.32
C LYS A 132 -10.31 8.65 -2.39
N ALA A 133 -10.18 7.32 -2.49
CA ALA A 133 -9.16 6.58 -1.73
C ALA A 133 -7.73 6.88 -2.22
N MET A 134 -7.54 6.94 -3.53
CA MET A 134 -6.24 7.23 -4.15
C MET A 134 -5.77 8.64 -3.83
N SER A 135 -6.68 9.62 -3.79
CA SER A 135 -6.35 10.99 -3.45
C SER A 135 -5.87 11.16 -2.00
N HIS A 136 -6.39 10.36 -1.07
CA HIS A 136 -5.87 10.27 0.30
C HIS A 136 -4.52 9.52 0.34
N MET A 137 -4.38 8.43 -0.42
CA MET A 137 -3.15 7.63 -0.50
C MET A 137 -1.96 8.43 -1.01
N LEU A 138 -2.16 9.27 -2.03
CA LEU A 138 -1.11 10.07 -2.67
C LEU A 138 -1.02 11.50 -2.11
N CYS A 139 -1.64 11.77 -0.96
CA CYS A 139 -1.59 13.05 -0.26
C CYS A 139 -2.08 14.27 -1.08
N ILE A 140 -3.06 14.07 -1.98
CA ILE A 140 -3.60 15.14 -2.85
C ILE A 140 -4.71 15.93 -2.14
N GLY A 141 -5.63 15.25 -1.46
CA GLY A 141 -6.79 15.89 -0.82
C GLY A 141 -8.12 15.23 -1.20
N TYR A 142 -9.23 15.85 -0.79
CA TYR A 142 -10.55 15.21 -0.85
C TYR A 142 -11.10 15.06 -2.27
N GLY A 143 -12.18 14.28 -2.42
CA GLY A 143 -12.90 14.10 -3.69
C GLY A 143 -13.57 15.40 -4.17
N ALA A 144 -14.89 15.52 -4.01
CA ALA A 144 -15.63 16.71 -4.46
C ALA A 144 -15.63 17.82 -3.40
N GLN A 145 -15.70 17.41 -2.13
CA GLN A 145 -15.87 18.31 -0.98
C GLN A 145 -15.33 17.64 0.28
N ALA A 146 -15.11 18.45 1.32
CA ALA A 146 -14.72 17.95 2.64
C ALA A 146 -15.81 17.03 3.23
N PRO A 147 -15.43 15.99 3.99
CA PRO A 147 -16.40 15.15 4.67
C PRO A 147 -17.18 15.96 5.71
N GLU A 148 -18.50 15.82 5.71
CA GLU A 148 -19.38 16.51 6.66
C GLU A 148 -19.98 15.54 7.68
N GLY A 149 -20.51 14.41 7.22
CA GLY A 149 -21.00 13.36 8.11
C GLY A 149 -19.88 12.79 8.97
N MET A 150 -20.14 12.61 10.26
CA MET A 150 -19.13 12.12 11.21
C MET A 150 -18.54 10.77 10.79
N THR A 151 -19.34 9.90 10.19
CA THR A 151 -18.89 8.62 9.62
C THR A 151 -17.84 8.84 8.53
N ASP A 152 -18.10 9.76 7.60
CA ASP A 152 -17.21 10.08 6.49
C ASP A 152 -15.93 10.76 6.97
N VAL A 153 -16.00 11.58 8.04
CA VAL A 153 -14.84 12.21 8.69
C VAL A 153 -13.89 11.13 9.24
N TRP A 154 -14.40 10.20 10.05
CA TRP A 154 -13.57 9.14 10.64
C TRP A 154 -12.99 8.20 9.58
N LEU A 155 -13.77 7.82 8.57
CA LEU A 155 -13.26 7.01 7.45
C LEU A 155 -12.17 7.72 6.67
N THR A 156 -12.36 9.02 6.42
CA THR A 156 -11.37 9.83 5.71
C THR A 156 -10.10 9.98 6.53
N MET A 157 -10.19 10.21 7.84
CA MET A 157 -9.03 10.23 8.74
C MET A 157 -8.27 8.90 8.73
N LEU A 158 -8.98 7.78 8.80
CA LEU A 158 -8.38 6.44 8.74
C LEU A 158 -7.64 6.24 7.40
N SER A 159 -8.31 6.55 6.29
CA SER A 159 -7.75 6.48 4.93
C SER A 159 -6.50 7.35 4.77
N MET A 160 -6.49 8.56 5.33
CA MET A 160 -5.33 9.45 5.32
C MET A 160 -4.15 8.90 6.12
N ILE A 161 -4.38 8.31 7.30
CA ILE A 161 -3.32 7.69 8.11
C ILE A 161 -2.68 6.51 7.37
N VAL A 162 -3.51 5.63 6.82
CA VAL A 162 -3.04 4.48 6.02
C VAL A 162 -2.28 4.97 4.78
N GLY A 163 -2.86 5.96 4.08
CA GLY A 163 -2.30 6.57 2.88
C GLY A 163 -0.92 7.17 3.10
N ALA A 164 -0.81 8.10 4.07
CA ALA A 164 0.44 8.77 4.41
C ALA A 164 1.53 7.77 4.82
N THR A 165 1.17 6.74 5.59
CA THR A 165 2.12 5.69 6.01
C THR A 165 2.63 4.90 4.81
N CYS A 166 1.74 4.48 3.91
CA CYS A 166 2.10 3.75 2.69
C CYS A 166 2.97 4.59 1.76
N TYR A 167 2.64 5.86 1.57
CA TYR A 167 3.41 6.78 0.74
C TYR A 167 4.79 7.07 1.32
N ALA A 168 4.92 7.23 2.65
CA ALA A 168 6.21 7.38 3.30
C ALA A 168 7.10 6.13 3.11
N MET A 169 6.53 4.93 3.25
CA MET A 169 7.24 3.68 2.95
C MET A 169 7.68 3.62 1.48
N PHE A 170 6.82 4.02 0.55
CA PHE A 170 7.16 4.08 -0.87
C PHE A 170 8.37 4.96 -1.15
N ILE A 171 8.39 6.18 -0.59
CA ILE A 171 9.53 7.09 -0.72
C ILE A 171 10.81 6.47 -0.13
N GLY A 172 10.70 5.83 1.04
CA GLY A 172 11.83 5.13 1.67
C GLY A 172 12.41 4.02 0.79
N HIS A 173 11.55 3.18 0.21
CA HIS A 173 11.98 2.11 -0.69
C HIS A 173 12.54 2.63 -2.01
N ALA A 174 11.95 3.68 -2.60
CA ALA A 174 12.46 4.33 -3.80
C ALA A 174 13.84 4.95 -3.57
N THR A 175 14.06 5.58 -2.41
CA THR A 175 15.36 6.14 -2.03
C THR A 175 16.42 5.06 -1.87
N ALA A 176 16.07 3.95 -1.20
CA ALA A 176 16.97 2.80 -1.05
C ALA A 176 17.34 2.18 -2.41
N LEU A 177 16.38 2.09 -3.33
CA LEU A 177 16.61 1.61 -4.69
C LEU A 177 17.61 2.49 -5.45
N ILE A 178 17.39 3.80 -5.45
CA ILE A 178 18.29 4.77 -6.09
C ILE A 178 19.70 4.66 -5.51
N GLN A 179 19.83 4.51 -4.19
CA GLN A 179 21.13 4.34 -3.54
C GLN A 179 21.81 3.01 -3.90
N SER A 180 21.04 1.96 -4.18
CA SER A 180 21.59 0.65 -4.55
C SER A 180 22.10 0.60 -5.99
N LEU A 181 21.45 1.31 -6.93
CA LEU A 181 21.78 1.33 -8.36
C LEU A 181 23.21 1.85 -8.63
N ASP A 182 23.64 2.86 -7.88
CA ASP A 182 24.95 3.53 -8.05
C ASP A 182 25.96 3.21 -6.93
N SER A 183 25.82 2.06 -6.27
CA SER A 183 26.63 1.68 -5.11
C SER A 183 28.16 1.70 -5.35
N SER A 184 28.67 1.06 -6.42
CA SER A 184 30.11 1.04 -6.75
C SER A 184 30.64 2.44 -7.11
N ARG A 185 29.85 3.22 -7.87
CA ARG A 185 30.23 4.59 -8.25
C ARG A 185 30.25 5.52 -7.03
N ARG A 186 29.29 5.38 -6.12
CA ARG A 186 29.24 6.11 -4.85
C ARG A 186 30.45 5.77 -3.98
N GLN A 187 30.81 4.49 -3.85
CA GLN A 187 31.99 4.06 -3.10
C GLN A 187 33.28 4.65 -3.68
N TYR A 188 33.41 4.68 -5.01
CA TYR A 188 34.54 5.34 -5.68
C TYR A 188 34.61 6.83 -5.32
N GLN A 189 33.49 7.55 -5.43
CA GLN A 189 33.43 8.97 -5.11
C GLN A 189 33.73 9.27 -3.63
N GLU A 190 33.20 8.46 -2.71
CA GLU A 190 33.47 8.59 -1.27
C GLU A 190 34.95 8.37 -0.95
N LYS A 191 35.57 7.32 -1.52
CA LYS A 191 37.00 7.04 -1.35
C LYS A 191 37.86 8.16 -1.95
N TYR A 192 37.54 8.62 -3.15
CA TYR A 192 38.26 9.71 -3.79
C TYR A 192 38.14 11.01 -2.99
N LYS A 193 36.97 11.31 -2.41
CA LYS A 193 36.77 12.46 -1.52
C LYS A 193 37.65 12.40 -0.27
N GLN A 194 37.87 11.22 0.31
CA GLN A 194 38.83 11.05 1.41
C GLN A 194 40.28 11.35 0.97
N VAL A 195 40.64 10.96 -0.25
CA VAL A 195 41.95 11.29 -0.84
C VAL A 195 42.09 12.80 -1.03
N GLU A 196 41.07 13.48 -1.54
CA GLU A 196 41.08 14.95 -1.64
C GLU A 196 41.27 15.63 -0.29
N GLN A 197 40.58 15.14 0.74
CA GLN A 197 40.75 15.63 2.11
C GLN A 197 42.18 15.43 2.62
N TYR A 198 42.79 14.27 2.36
CA TYR A 198 44.20 14.00 2.68
C TYR A 198 45.15 14.96 1.95
N MET A 199 44.96 15.17 0.64
CA MET A 199 45.79 16.09 -0.16
C MET A 199 45.66 17.55 0.32
N SER A 200 44.46 17.94 0.73
CA SER A 200 44.18 19.26 1.30
C SER A 200 44.85 19.44 2.66
N PHE A 201 44.72 18.46 3.55
CA PHE A 201 45.32 18.47 4.88
C PHE A 201 46.85 18.60 4.83
N HIS A 202 47.49 17.83 3.95
CA HIS A 202 48.94 17.88 3.74
C HIS A 202 49.40 19.02 2.81
N LYS A 203 48.48 19.88 2.34
CA LYS A 203 48.77 21.03 1.47
C LYS A 203 49.64 20.67 0.25
N LEU A 204 49.32 19.56 -0.41
CA LEU A 204 50.09 19.13 -1.58
C LEU A 204 49.98 20.16 -2.72
N PRO A 205 51.06 20.39 -3.50
CA PRO A 205 51.05 21.30 -4.64
C PRO A 205 50.12 20.81 -5.76
N ALA A 206 49.63 21.74 -6.58
CA ALA A 206 48.61 21.48 -7.61
C ALA A 206 49.02 20.36 -8.58
N ASP A 207 50.26 20.37 -9.05
CA ASP A 207 50.79 19.35 -9.97
C ASP A 207 50.72 17.94 -9.38
N MET A 208 50.98 17.80 -8.08
CA MET A 208 50.90 16.51 -7.39
C MET A 208 49.45 16.05 -7.26
N ARG A 209 48.51 16.97 -6.97
CA ARG A 209 47.08 16.66 -6.91
C ARG A 209 46.56 16.18 -8.26
N GLN A 210 46.96 16.83 -9.35
CA GLN A 210 46.59 16.43 -10.70
C GLN A 210 47.07 15.02 -11.01
N ARG A 211 48.34 14.71 -10.71
CA ARG A 211 48.88 13.36 -10.92
C ARG A 211 48.15 12.28 -10.11
N ILE A 212 47.72 12.60 -8.88
CA ILE A 212 46.93 11.70 -8.05
C ILE A 212 45.53 11.51 -8.64
N HIS A 213 44.90 12.57 -9.14
CA HIS A 213 43.61 12.51 -9.83
C HIS A 213 43.69 11.60 -11.06
N ASP A 214 44.64 11.86 -11.96
CA ASP A 214 44.84 11.08 -13.19
C ASP A 214 45.10 9.60 -12.87
N TYR A 215 45.87 9.31 -11.82
CA TYR A 215 46.10 7.94 -11.34
C TYR A 215 44.81 7.26 -10.90
N TYR A 216 43.98 7.92 -10.09
CA TYR A 216 42.71 7.36 -9.61
C TYR A 216 41.73 7.12 -10.76
N GLU A 217 41.64 8.07 -11.70
CA GLU A 217 40.80 7.94 -12.88
C GLU A 217 41.24 6.76 -13.77
N HIS A 218 42.54 6.63 -14.05
CA HIS A 218 43.06 5.50 -14.84
C HIS A 218 42.94 4.16 -14.12
N ARG A 219 43.18 4.12 -12.80
CA ARG A 219 43.23 2.87 -12.03
C ARG A 219 41.85 2.29 -11.76
N TYR A 220 40.85 3.13 -11.54
CA TYR A 220 39.52 2.72 -11.11
C TYR A 220 38.42 3.03 -12.14
N GLN A 221 38.68 3.88 -13.14
CA GLN A 221 37.72 4.20 -14.23
C GLN A 221 36.33 4.61 -13.72
N GLY A 222 36.29 5.29 -12.56
CA GLY A 222 35.05 5.74 -11.93
C GLY A 222 34.25 4.69 -11.17
N LYS A 223 34.79 3.47 -10.97
CA LYS A 223 34.15 2.37 -10.23
C LYS A 223 35.15 1.69 -9.28
N MET A 224 34.66 1.31 -8.10
CA MET A 224 35.41 0.45 -7.15
C MET A 224 35.16 -1.01 -7.44
#